data_AF-A0A966SP06-F1
#
_entry.id   AF-A0A966SP06-F1
#
_cell.length_a   1.000
_cell.length_b   1.000
_cell.length_c   1.000
_cell.angle_alpha   90.00
_cell.angle_beta   90.00
_cell.angle_gamma   90.00
#
_symmetry.space_group_name_H-M   'P 1'
#
loop_
_entity.id
_entity.type
_entity.pdbx_description
1 polymer ?
#
loop_
_entity_poly.entity_id
_entity_poly.type
_entity_poly.pdbx_seq_one_letter_code
_entity_poly.pdbx_strand_id
1 'polypeptide(L)'
;QPSKSCRCPLHEDRSASFSITADGALWNCFAGCGGGDAVDFYQHASGLPHAEACRAFIKLAGGSPMPTAPRPPRPKPADAEGEQAQKRKTWPPFESPLTGDDDTAHRAIVPLAKLRHVSVEGVTLMAARGLLWFGAWKDSPAWIVTDGERVNAQARRMDGQPWPGIKAKAQTLPGSRAAWPVGARESLPLPFVLLVEGGPDLLAAHHWIHAHQREVDVAAVAMLGASNSIHADALPLFAGKRIRIMAHTDEAGHAAAIRWKAQLDSVGARVDAADFAGLLMADGTPAKDLNDLTRLRPEDQPQLEDLIPNNENAQP
;
A
#
# COMPACT_ATOMS: atom_id res chain seq x y z
N GLN A 1 0.72 36.69 -30.21
CA GLN A 1 1.07 37.34 -28.91
C GLN A 1 0.36 36.58 -27.80
N PRO A 2 0.99 36.38 -26.63
CA PRO A 2 0.37 35.72 -25.50
C PRO A 2 -0.86 36.50 -25.02
N SER A 3 -1.96 35.80 -24.76
CA SER A 3 -3.24 36.39 -24.35
C SER A 3 -4.10 35.35 -23.61
N LYS A 4 -5.25 35.77 -23.07
CA LYS A 4 -6.23 34.86 -22.45
C LYS A 4 -6.75 33.77 -23.40
N SER A 5 -6.64 33.97 -24.71
CA SER A 5 -6.99 32.96 -25.72
C SER A 5 -6.19 33.24 -27.00
N CYS A 6 -5.33 32.29 -27.38
CA CYS A 6 -4.52 32.32 -28.58
C CYS A 6 -4.36 30.91 -29.16
N ARG A 7 -3.72 30.81 -30.33
CA ARG A 7 -3.39 29.52 -30.95
C ARG A 7 -2.26 28.84 -30.19
N CYS A 8 -2.37 27.54 -30.00
CA CYS A 8 -1.36 26.74 -29.33
C CYS A 8 -0.06 26.71 -30.14
N PRO A 9 1.10 26.99 -29.52
CA PRO A 9 2.39 26.87 -30.19
C PRO A 9 2.98 25.46 -30.16
N LEU A 10 2.37 24.52 -29.42
CA LEU A 10 2.87 23.16 -29.23
C LEU A 10 2.29 22.15 -30.25
N HIS A 11 1.32 22.58 -31.07
CA HIS A 11 0.77 21.81 -32.18
C HIS A 11 0.25 22.73 -33.28
N GLU A 12 -0.13 22.17 -34.43
CA GLU A 12 -0.75 22.93 -35.51
C GLU A 12 -2.21 23.28 -35.15
N ASP A 13 -2.40 24.46 -34.56
CA ASP A 13 -3.70 24.88 -34.05
C ASP A 13 -4.47 25.77 -35.04
N ARG A 14 -5.70 25.34 -35.38
CA ARG A 14 -6.58 26.04 -36.32
C ARG A 14 -7.57 26.98 -35.62
N SER A 15 -7.83 26.75 -34.33
CA SER A 15 -8.68 27.60 -33.48
C SER A 15 -7.86 28.13 -32.30
N ALA A 16 -8.40 29.00 -31.45
CA ALA A 16 -7.65 29.50 -30.30
C ALA A 16 -7.82 28.55 -29.11
N SER A 17 -6.98 27.53 -28.98
CA SER A 17 -7.08 26.51 -27.93
C SER A 17 -6.17 26.74 -26.72
N PHE A 18 -5.33 27.77 -26.73
CA PHE A 18 -4.30 28.03 -25.73
C PHE A 18 -4.63 29.27 -24.90
N SER A 19 -4.45 29.19 -23.59
CA SER A 19 -4.73 30.29 -22.67
C SER A 19 -3.56 30.49 -21.72
N ILE A 20 -3.28 31.76 -21.40
CA ILE A 20 -2.34 32.17 -20.36
C ILE A 20 -3.11 32.97 -19.32
N THR A 21 -2.86 32.71 -18.03
CA THR A 21 -3.48 33.43 -16.93
C THR A 21 -3.12 34.92 -16.97
N ALA A 22 -3.96 35.76 -16.36
CA ALA A 22 -3.79 37.22 -16.45
C ALA A 22 -2.47 37.72 -15.84
N ASP A 23 -1.93 36.99 -14.87
CA ASP A 23 -0.62 37.23 -14.24
C ASP A 23 0.56 36.64 -15.02
N GLY A 24 0.29 35.92 -16.12
CA GLY A 24 1.31 35.29 -16.95
C GLY A 24 1.97 34.05 -16.35
N ALA A 25 1.52 33.59 -15.19
CA ALA A 25 2.19 32.53 -14.45
C ALA A 25 1.91 31.13 -14.99
N LEU A 26 0.71 30.88 -15.50
CA LEU A 26 0.25 29.57 -15.92
C LEU A 26 -0.29 29.59 -17.34
N TRP A 27 -0.15 28.47 -18.03
CA TRP A 27 -0.73 28.23 -19.35
C TRP A 27 -1.56 26.94 -19.35
N ASN A 28 -2.51 26.88 -20.27
CA ASN A 28 -3.26 25.65 -20.53
C ASN A 28 -3.64 25.55 -22.00
N CYS A 29 -3.51 24.35 -22.57
CA CYS A 29 -4.02 24.02 -23.89
C CYS A 29 -5.23 23.08 -23.79
N PHE A 30 -6.40 23.59 -24.20
CA PHE A 30 -7.66 22.85 -24.14
C PHE A 30 -7.81 21.79 -25.24
N ALA A 31 -6.83 21.66 -26.15
CA ALA A 31 -6.77 20.65 -27.19
C ALA A 31 -5.88 19.44 -26.83
N GLY A 32 -5.36 19.37 -25.60
CA GLY A 32 -4.70 18.17 -25.07
C GLY A 32 -3.17 18.19 -24.98
N CYS A 33 -2.51 19.33 -25.26
CA CYS A 33 -1.06 19.45 -25.05
C CYS A 33 -0.64 19.58 -23.58
N GLY A 34 -1.59 19.75 -22.66
CA GLY A 34 -1.35 19.93 -21.22
C GLY A 34 -1.44 21.39 -20.78
N GLY A 35 -0.89 21.66 -19.60
CA GLY A 35 -0.85 22.95 -18.94
C GLY A 35 0.12 22.92 -17.77
N GLY A 36 0.52 24.10 -17.28
CA GLY A 36 1.52 24.20 -16.23
C GLY A 36 2.11 25.60 -16.13
N ASP A 37 3.29 25.71 -15.54
CA ASP A 37 4.04 26.96 -15.46
C ASP A 37 4.97 27.16 -16.66
N ALA A 38 5.77 28.22 -16.63
CA ALA A 38 6.70 28.56 -17.70
C ALA A 38 7.79 27.50 -17.93
N VAL A 39 8.18 26.74 -16.89
CA VAL A 39 9.14 25.64 -16.99
C VAL A 39 8.48 24.45 -17.66
N ASP A 40 7.25 24.11 -17.29
CA ASP A 40 6.48 23.06 -17.94
C ASP A 40 6.27 23.37 -19.43
N PHE A 41 5.95 24.63 -19.76
CA PHE A 41 5.84 25.08 -21.15
C PHE A 41 7.15 24.86 -21.91
N TYR A 42 8.27 25.28 -21.31
CA TYR A 42 9.59 25.16 -21.92
C TYR A 42 9.98 23.69 -22.11
N GLN A 43 9.65 22.83 -21.15
CA GLN A 43 9.85 21.38 -21.23
C GLN A 43 9.09 20.81 -22.43
N HIS A 44 7.79 21.12 -22.55
CA HIS A 44 6.96 20.67 -23.67
C HIS A 44 7.46 21.18 -25.03
N ALA A 45 7.89 22.45 -25.10
CA ALA A 45 8.36 23.05 -26.34
C ALA A 45 9.75 22.53 -26.78
N SER A 46 10.62 22.17 -25.83
CA SER A 46 12.00 21.73 -26.10
C SER A 46 12.16 20.21 -26.17
N GLY A 47 11.20 19.44 -25.64
CA GLY A 47 11.30 17.98 -25.51
C GLY A 47 12.36 17.50 -24.51
N LEU A 48 12.92 18.41 -23.70
CA LEU A 48 13.95 18.06 -22.71
C LEU A 48 13.34 17.35 -21.49
N PRO A 49 14.09 16.46 -20.80
CA PRO A 49 13.72 16.00 -19.47
C PRO A 49 13.59 17.17 -18.49
N HIS A 50 12.65 17.10 -17.54
CA HIS A 50 12.31 18.21 -16.62
C HIS A 50 13.53 18.89 -15.98
N ALA A 51 14.51 18.12 -15.47
CA ALA A 51 15.70 18.68 -14.85
C ALA A 51 16.59 19.48 -15.82
N GLU A 52 16.63 19.10 -17.10
CA GLU A 52 17.33 19.83 -18.15
C GLU A 52 16.55 21.07 -18.60
N ALA A 53 15.23 20.96 -18.70
CA ALA A 53 14.34 22.09 -18.97
C ALA A 53 14.50 23.18 -17.90
N CYS A 54 14.52 22.82 -16.61
CA CYS A 54 14.78 23.78 -15.52
C CYS A 54 16.13 24.49 -15.70
N ARG A 55 17.20 23.75 -16.00
CA ARG A 55 18.55 24.34 -16.17
C ARG A 55 18.62 25.28 -17.36
N ALA A 56 18.05 24.87 -18.49
CA ALA A 56 18.01 25.68 -19.69
C ALA A 56 17.15 26.93 -19.52
N PHE A 57 16.01 26.83 -18.83
CA PHE A 57 15.14 27.95 -18.50
C PHE A 57 15.82 28.97 -17.56
N ILE A 58 16.51 28.49 -16.51
CA ILE A 58 17.32 29.35 -15.63
C ILE A 58 18.38 30.13 -16.43
N LYS A 59 19.08 29.45 -17.34
CA LYS A 59 20.09 30.07 -18.20
C LYS A 59 19.48 31.11 -19.14
N LEU A 60 18.32 30.83 -19.73
CA LEU A 60 17.58 31.77 -20.59
C LEU A 60 17.14 33.02 -19.84
N ALA A 61 16.75 32.87 -18.57
CA ALA A 61 16.41 33.98 -17.69
C ALA A 61 17.63 34.80 -17.22
N GLY A 62 18.85 34.50 -17.72
CA GLY A 62 20.09 35.14 -17.27
C GLY A 62 20.53 34.73 -15.87
N GLY A 63 19.85 33.74 -15.28
CA GLY A 63 20.21 33.16 -14.00
C GLY A 63 21.36 32.15 -14.13
N SER A 64 22.07 31.96 -13.03
CA SER A 64 22.93 30.79 -12.86
C SER A 64 22.23 29.80 -11.94
N PRO A 65 22.32 28.48 -12.17
CA PRO A 65 21.85 27.51 -11.18
C PRO A 65 22.53 27.85 -9.86
N MET A 66 21.76 28.11 -8.81
CA MET A 66 22.36 28.30 -7.49
C MET A 66 23.15 27.01 -7.16
N PRO A 67 24.35 27.12 -6.57
CA PRO A 67 25.00 25.96 -6.00
C PRO A 67 23.99 25.33 -5.06
N THR A 68 23.58 24.09 -5.33
CA THR A 68 22.79 23.34 -4.37
C THR A 68 23.64 23.31 -3.11
N ALA A 69 23.20 23.98 -2.03
CA ALA A 69 23.81 23.82 -0.73
C ALA A 69 24.04 22.32 -0.53
N PRO A 70 25.23 21.87 -0.07
CA PRO A 70 25.50 20.46 0.10
C PRO A 70 24.34 19.87 0.87
N ARG A 71 23.56 19.01 0.22
CA ARG A 71 22.51 18.27 0.91
C ARG A 71 23.24 17.59 2.07
N PRO A 72 22.76 17.72 3.32
CA PRO A 72 23.40 17.02 4.42
C PRO A 72 23.60 15.56 3.98
N PRO A 73 24.81 14.99 4.18
CA PRO A 73 25.10 13.65 3.69
C PRO A 73 23.99 12.73 4.16
N ARG A 74 23.37 12.03 3.20
CA ARG A 74 22.34 11.04 3.53
C ARG A 74 23.00 10.10 4.55
N PRO A 75 22.37 9.83 5.71
CA PRO A 75 22.92 8.89 6.67
C PRO A 75 23.26 7.58 5.94
N LYS A 76 24.39 6.94 6.28
CA LYS A 76 24.70 5.64 5.68
C LYS A 76 23.57 4.67 6.03
N PRO A 77 23.26 3.68 5.19
CA PRO A 77 22.16 2.74 5.46
C PRO A 77 22.23 2.09 6.85
N ALA A 78 23.43 1.78 7.33
CA ALA A 78 23.65 1.22 8.67
C ALA A 78 23.30 2.21 9.80
N ASP A 79 23.66 3.48 9.66
CA ASP A 79 23.36 4.52 10.65
C ASP A 79 21.85 4.79 10.70
N ALA A 80 21.21 4.87 9.52
CA ALA A 80 19.76 4.99 9.40
C ALA A 80 19.03 3.82 10.07
N GLU A 81 19.49 2.58 9.86
CA GLU A 81 18.90 1.42 10.50
C GLU A 81 19.11 1.42 12.02
N GLY A 82 20.29 1.81 12.51
CA GLY A 82 20.56 1.97 13.94
C GLY A 82 19.61 2.97 14.61
N GLU A 83 19.35 4.10 13.95
CA GLU A 83 18.37 5.09 14.42
C GLU A 83 16.93 4.53 14.44
N GLN A 84 16.51 3.83 13.38
CA GLN A 84 15.18 3.22 13.36
C GLN A 84 15.05 2.14 14.45
N ALA A 85 16.06 1.28 14.62
CA ALA A 85 16.09 0.26 15.66
C ALA A 85 15.99 0.88 17.06
N GLN A 86 16.64 2.02 17.31
CA GLN A 86 16.51 2.73 18.57
C GLN A 86 15.09 3.25 18.80
N LYS A 87 14.42 3.76 17.76
CA LYS A 87 13.00 4.15 17.84
C LYS A 87 12.08 2.95 18.10
N ARG A 88 12.39 1.77 17.56
CA ARG A 88 11.60 0.55 17.84
C ARG A 88 11.64 0.13 19.31
N LYS A 89 12.68 0.50 20.06
CA LYS A 89 12.72 0.27 21.52
C LYS A 89 11.67 1.07 22.30
N THR A 90 11.03 2.06 21.68
CA THR A 90 9.94 2.82 22.31
C THR A 90 8.56 2.23 22.01
N TRP A 91 8.48 1.08 21.34
CA TRP A 91 7.21 0.40 21.13
C TRP A 91 6.65 -0.10 22.47
N PRO A 92 5.33 -0.03 22.68
CA PRO A 92 4.71 -0.60 23.87
C PRO A 92 4.90 -2.12 23.88
N PRO A 93 4.75 -2.77 25.05
CA PRO A 93 4.69 -4.21 25.10
C PRO A 93 3.56 -4.72 24.20
N PHE A 94 3.86 -5.79 23.47
CA PHE A 94 2.90 -6.48 22.62
C PHE A 94 2.47 -7.77 23.30
N GLU A 95 1.17 -7.88 23.53
CA GLU A 95 0.54 -9.04 24.17
C GLU A 95 0.02 -9.97 23.09
N SER A 96 0.44 -11.24 23.15
CA SER A 96 -0.10 -12.26 22.26
C SER A 96 -1.49 -12.63 22.75
N PRO A 97 -2.50 -12.67 21.87
CA PRO A 97 -3.83 -13.12 22.26
C PRO A 97 -3.89 -14.63 22.50
N LEU A 98 -2.81 -15.40 22.25
CA LEU A 98 -2.79 -16.85 22.44
C LEU A 98 -2.08 -17.28 23.73
N THR A 99 -1.49 -16.33 24.47
CA THR A 99 -0.77 -16.61 25.70
C THR A 99 -1.45 -15.88 26.85
N GLY A 100 -1.95 -16.63 27.83
CA GLY A 100 -2.63 -16.12 29.01
C GLY A 100 -3.61 -17.17 29.54
N ASP A 101 -4.08 -17.02 30.77
CA ASP A 101 -5.16 -17.86 31.31
C ASP A 101 -6.36 -17.78 30.34
N ASP A 102 -7.00 -18.91 30.04
CA ASP A 102 -7.91 -19.17 28.89
C ASP A 102 -8.95 -18.09 28.58
N ASP A 103 -9.26 -17.20 29.53
CA ASP A 103 -10.18 -16.08 29.39
C ASP A 103 -9.59 -14.86 28.61
N THR A 104 -8.26 -14.78 28.44
CA THR A 104 -7.58 -13.61 27.85
C THR A 104 -7.64 -13.62 26.31
N ALA A 105 -7.53 -14.80 25.70
CA ALA A 105 -7.64 -14.98 24.25
C ALA A 105 -9.03 -14.59 23.71
N HIS A 106 -10.07 -15.03 24.40
CA HIS A 106 -11.46 -14.69 24.05
C HIS A 106 -11.76 -13.19 24.16
N ARG A 107 -11.15 -12.47 25.11
CA ARG A 107 -11.44 -11.05 25.36
C ARG A 107 -10.98 -10.11 24.25
N ALA A 108 -9.97 -10.46 23.45
CA ALA A 108 -9.47 -9.59 22.38
C ALA A 108 -9.80 -10.12 20.96
N ILE A 109 -9.77 -11.44 20.77
CA ILE A 109 -10.03 -12.07 19.46
C ILE A 109 -11.48 -11.86 19.04
N VAL A 110 -12.45 -12.17 19.91
CA VAL A 110 -13.87 -12.09 19.56
C VAL A 110 -14.30 -10.65 19.23
N PRO A 111 -13.93 -9.62 20.00
CA PRO A 111 -14.24 -8.24 19.62
C PRO A 111 -13.59 -7.80 18.31
N LEU A 112 -12.34 -8.20 18.04
CA LEU A 112 -11.68 -7.88 16.78
C LEU A 112 -12.36 -8.58 15.60
N ALA A 113 -12.69 -9.86 15.75
CA ALA A 113 -13.40 -10.65 14.75
C ALA A 113 -14.74 -9.99 14.39
N LYS A 114 -15.52 -9.59 15.40
CA LYS A 114 -16.78 -8.87 15.22
C LYS A 114 -16.58 -7.50 14.56
N LEU A 115 -15.58 -6.73 15.00
CA LEU A 115 -15.28 -5.41 14.43
C LEU A 115 -14.91 -5.47 12.94
N ARG A 116 -14.27 -6.56 12.52
CA ARG A 116 -13.76 -6.75 11.16
C ARG A 116 -14.60 -7.70 10.33
N HIS A 117 -15.71 -8.19 10.87
CA HIS A 117 -16.59 -9.13 10.18
C HIS A 117 -15.81 -10.36 9.65
N VAL A 118 -14.88 -10.88 10.44
CA VAL A 118 -14.08 -12.08 10.12
C VAL A 118 -14.37 -13.17 11.14
N SER A 119 -13.99 -14.41 10.83
CA SER A 119 -14.12 -15.55 11.75
C SER A 119 -13.10 -15.48 12.89
N VAL A 120 -13.46 -16.04 14.05
CA VAL A 120 -12.57 -16.15 15.22
C VAL A 120 -11.33 -16.98 14.87
N GLU A 121 -11.51 -18.01 14.05
CA GLU A 121 -10.48 -18.91 13.57
C GLU A 121 -9.49 -18.18 12.65
N GLY A 122 -9.96 -17.26 11.80
CA GLY A 122 -9.09 -16.42 10.96
C GLY A 122 -8.22 -15.49 11.78
N VAL A 123 -8.79 -14.85 12.81
CA VAL A 123 -8.03 -14.02 13.76
C VAL A 123 -7.02 -14.86 14.54
N THR A 124 -7.43 -16.04 15.00
CA THR A 124 -6.58 -17.00 15.72
C THR A 124 -5.42 -17.47 14.84
N LEU A 125 -5.66 -17.77 13.56
CA LEU A 125 -4.64 -18.16 12.60
C LEU A 125 -3.59 -17.06 12.40
N MET A 126 -4.03 -15.81 12.25
CA MET A 126 -3.11 -14.66 12.12
C MET A 126 -2.24 -14.50 13.38
N ALA A 127 -2.83 -14.67 14.56
CA ALA A 127 -2.09 -14.63 15.82
C ALA A 127 -1.11 -15.81 15.96
N ALA A 128 -1.51 -17.03 15.56
CA ALA A 128 -0.67 -18.23 15.61
C ALA A 128 0.53 -18.12 14.66
N ARG A 129 0.38 -17.38 13.56
CA ARG A 129 1.48 -17.01 12.65
C ARG A 129 2.37 -15.88 13.18
N GLY A 130 2.09 -15.37 14.39
CA GLY A 130 2.86 -14.31 15.03
C GLY A 130 2.64 -12.92 14.44
N LEU A 131 1.60 -12.73 13.62
CA LEU A 131 1.37 -11.49 12.87
C LEU A 131 0.40 -10.51 13.54
N LEU A 132 -0.31 -10.96 14.57
CA LEU A 132 -1.32 -10.18 15.30
C LEU A 132 -0.99 -10.13 16.78
N TRP A 133 -1.00 -8.91 17.32
CA TRP A 133 -0.73 -8.61 18.72
C TRP A 133 -1.69 -7.54 19.24
N PHE A 134 -1.80 -7.43 20.55
CA PHE A 134 -2.59 -6.40 21.22
C PHE A 134 -1.72 -5.57 22.16
N GLY A 135 -2.18 -4.37 22.47
CA GLY A 135 -1.50 -3.48 23.41
C GLY A 135 -2.14 -2.10 23.44
N ALA A 136 -1.56 -1.19 24.22
CA ALA A 136 -1.98 0.21 24.25
C ALA A 136 -1.08 1.08 23.36
N TRP A 137 -1.67 1.96 22.57
CA TRP A 137 -0.95 2.98 21.82
C TRP A 137 -1.64 4.32 21.98
N LYS A 138 -0.89 5.38 22.35
CA LYS A 138 -1.45 6.73 22.63
C LYS A 138 -2.72 6.67 23.50
N ASP A 139 -2.63 5.95 24.62
CA ASP A 139 -3.69 5.81 25.61
C ASP A 139 -4.99 5.13 25.12
N SER A 140 -4.95 4.45 23.96
CA SER A 140 -6.09 3.67 23.45
C SER A 140 -5.71 2.20 23.26
N PRO A 141 -6.61 1.25 23.59
CA PRO A 141 -6.44 -0.16 23.23
C PRO A 141 -6.34 -0.33 21.71
N ALA A 142 -5.38 -1.12 21.26
CA ALA A 142 -5.06 -1.33 19.87
C ALA A 142 -4.79 -2.80 19.55
N TRP A 143 -5.10 -3.16 18.32
CA TRP A 143 -4.54 -4.34 17.67
C TRP A 143 -3.43 -3.87 16.72
N ILE A 144 -2.39 -4.69 16.65
CA ILE A 144 -1.11 -4.33 16.07
C ILE A 144 -0.71 -5.45 15.14
N VAL A 145 -0.50 -5.09 13.87
CA VAL A 145 0.06 -5.99 12.88
C VAL A 145 1.56 -5.77 12.83
N THR A 146 2.33 -6.85 12.83
CA THR A 146 3.80 -6.80 12.74
C THR A 146 4.36 -8.17 12.40
N ASP A 147 5.66 -8.26 12.15
CA ASP A 147 6.37 -9.49 11.81
C ASP A 147 7.15 -10.05 13.03
N GLY A 148 7.63 -11.29 12.91
CA GLY A 148 8.39 -11.97 13.96
C GLY A 148 9.73 -11.30 14.28
N GLU A 149 10.28 -10.48 13.38
CA GLU A 149 11.50 -9.68 13.62
C GLU A 149 11.22 -8.30 14.21
N ARG A 150 9.93 -7.94 14.36
CA ARG A 150 9.47 -6.64 14.86
C ARG A 150 10.11 -5.48 14.09
N VAL A 151 10.22 -5.59 12.77
CA VAL A 151 10.82 -4.51 11.95
C VAL A 151 9.79 -3.58 11.33
N ASN A 152 8.56 -4.02 11.09
CA ASN A 152 7.46 -3.18 10.64
C ASN A 152 6.22 -3.41 11.51
N ALA A 153 5.61 -2.33 12.02
CA ALA A 153 4.40 -2.44 12.83
C ALA A 153 3.41 -1.32 12.52
N GLN A 154 2.12 -1.65 12.52
CA GLN A 154 1.03 -0.69 12.40
C GLN A 154 -0.06 -0.99 13.42
N ALA A 155 -0.44 0.05 14.18
CA ALA A 155 -1.50 -0.03 15.19
C ALA A 155 -2.81 0.55 14.66
N ARG A 156 -3.91 -0.07 15.08
CA ARG A 156 -5.28 0.38 14.84
C ARG A 156 -6.07 0.25 16.15
N ARG A 157 -6.93 1.22 16.43
CA ARG A 157 -7.74 1.22 17.66
C ARG A 157 -8.74 0.06 17.65
N MET A 158 -8.98 -0.51 18.84
CA MET A 158 -9.98 -1.58 19.05
C MET A 158 -11.43 -1.11 18.96
N ASP A 159 -11.67 0.21 19.02
CA ASP A 159 -13.00 0.80 18.79
C ASP A 159 -13.26 1.16 17.32
N GLY A 160 -12.30 0.88 16.43
CA GLY A 160 -12.40 1.18 15.00
C GLY A 160 -12.28 2.67 14.62
N GLN A 161 -12.11 3.56 15.60
CA GLN A 161 -12.05 4.99 15.37
C GLN A 161 -10.68 5.43 14.82
N PRO A 162 -10.60 6.59 14.14
CA PRO A 162 -9.32 7.21 13.80
C PRO A 162 -8.49 7.58 15.04
N TRP A 163 -7.17 7.64 14.87
CA TRP A 163 -6.25 8.13 15.89
C TRP A 163 -6.44 9.64 16.11
N PRO A 164 -6.62 10.09 17.36
CA PRO A 164 -6.65 11.52 17.68
C PRO A 164 -5.37 12.22 17.18
N GLY A 165 -5.53 13.34 16.49
CA GLY A 165 -4.43 14.18 15.99
C GLY A 165 -3.94 13.90 14.57
N ILE A 166 -4.15 12.70 14.01
CA ILE A 166 -3.74 12.39 12.62
C ILE A 166 -4.90 12.08 11.67
N LYS A 167 -6.14 11.96 12.20
CA LYS A 167 -7.37 11.65 11.44
C LYS A 167 -7.28 10.38 10.56
N ALA A 168 -6.30 9.52 10.79
CA ALA A 168 -6.11 8.24 10.10
C ALA A 168 -6.51 7.06 11.00
N LYS A 169 -7.09 6.01 10.42
CA LYS A 169 -7.50 4.79 11.15
C LYS A 169 -6.34 3.89 11.55
N ALA A 170 -5.19 4.07 10.94
CA ALA A 170 -3.99 3.29 11.19
C ALA A 170 -2.80 4.22 11.43
N GLN A 171 -1.89 3.79 12.31
CA GLN A 171 -0.65 4.51 12.55
C GLN A 171 0.51 3.52 12.52
N THR A 172 1.46 3.75 11.61
CA THR A 172 2.74 3.06 11.58
C THR A 172 3.57 3.48 12.80
N LEU A 173 4.14 2.52 13.53
CA LEU A 173 4.87 2.80 14.76
C LEU A 173 6.26 3.39 14.45
N PRO A 174 6.83 4.26 15.31
CA PRO A 174 8.14 4.89 15.09
C PRO A 174 9.25 3.87 14.89
N GLY A 175 10.11 4.03 13.87
CA GLY A 175 11.17 3.04 13.61
C GLY A 175 10.77 1.87 12.73
N SER A 176 9.50 1.79 12.30
CA SER A 176 9.05 0.76 11.36
C SER A 176 9.71 0.92 10.00
N ARG A 177 10.15 -0.20 9.41
CA ARG A 177 10.54 -0.29 8.00
C ARG A 177 9.28 -0.41 7.14
N ALA A 178 8.66 0.72 6.78
CA ALA A 178 7.37 0.73 6.07
C ALA A 178 7.36 -0.07 4.74
N ALA A 179 8.51 -0.14 4.06
CA ALA A 179 8.69 -0.92 2.83
C ALA A 179 8.83 -2.44 3.08
N TRP A 180 9.03 -2.87 4.32
CA TRP A 180 9.16 -4.29 4.66
C TRP A 180 7.76 -4.95 4.70
N PRO A 181 7.50 -5.97 3.86
CA PRO A 181 6.23 -6.68 3.88
C PRO A 181 6.06 -7.47 5.18
N VAL A 182 5.03 -7.16 5.95
CA VAL A 182 4.68 -7.92 7.16
C VAL A 182 4.18 -9.30 6.76
N GLY A 183 4.75 -10.36 7.32
CA GLY A 183 4.45 -11.76 6.95
C GLY A 183 5.42 -12.37 5.94
N ALA A 184 6.37 -11.60 5.39
CA ALA A 184 7.24 -12.11 4.32
C ALA A 184 8.14 -13.27 4.78
N ARG A 185 8.67 -13.22 6.00
CA ARG A 185 9.47 -14.33 6.54
C ARG A 185 8.59 -15.52 6.93
N GLU A 186 7.44 -15.24 7.50
CA GLU A 186 6.43 -16.21 7.88
C GLU A 186 5.87 -16.95 6.65
N SER A 187 5.99 -16.35 5.46
CA SER A 187 5.61 -16.98 4.18
C SER A 187 6.63 -17.99 3.64
N LEU A 188 7.86 -18.04 4.19
CA LEU A 188 8.94 -18.90 3.67
C LEU A 188 8.53 -20.36 3.44
N PRO A 189 7.86 -21.05 4.39
CA PRO A 189 7.49 -22.46 4.19
C PRO A 189 6.31 -22.67 3.24
N LEU A 190 5.62 -21.61 2.80
CA LEU A 190 4.35 -21.70 2.08
C LEU A 190 4.54 -21.31 0.60
N PRO A 191 4.11 -22.15 -0.36
CA PRO A 191 4.33 -21.90 -1.79
C PRO A 191 3.46 -20.78 -2.38
N PHE A 192 2.30 -20.50 -1.78
CA PHE A 192 1.36 -19.48 -2.23
C PHE A 192 1.35 -18.30 -1.25
N VAL A 193 1.35 -17.06 -1.75
CA VAL A 193 1.14 -15.85 -0.96
C VAL A 193 -0.06 -15.04 -1.46
N LEU A 194 -0.97 -14.67 -0.56
CA LEU A 194 -1.88 -13.55 -0.76
C LEU A 194 -1.18 -12.26 -0.32
N LEU A 195 -0.93 -11.34 -1.26
CA LEU A 195 -0.31 -10.05 -0.98
C LEU A 195 -1.37 -8.95 -0.91
N VAL A 196 -1.50 -8.31 0.25
CA VAL A 196 -2.57 -7.33 0.54
C VAL A 196 -2.00 -5.95 0.92
N GLU A 197 -2.84 -4.92 0.91
CA GLU A 197 -2.43 -3.53 1.18
C GLU A 197 -2.61 -3.10 2.66
N GLY A 198 -3.60 -3.65 3.36
CA GLY A 198 -3.98 -3.19 4.69
C GLY A 198 -3.79 -4.21 5.79
N GLY A 199 -3.66 -3.74 7.03
CA GLY A 199 -3.84 -4.59 8.22
C GLY A 199 -5.20 -5.30 8.27
N PRO A 200 -6.35 -4.65 7.95
CA PRO A 200 -7.65 -5.32 7.88
C PRO A 200 -7.70 -6.39 6.81
N ASP A 201 -7.10 -6.14 5.65
CA ASP A 201 -6.98 -7.13 4.57
C ASP A 201 -6.08 -8.29 4.96
N LEU A 202 -5.03 -8.04 5.76
CA LEU A 202 -4.19 -9.11 6.28
C LEU A 202 -4.99 -10.03 7.19
N LEU A 203 -5.86 -9.46 8.03
CA LEU A 203 -6.77 -10.23 8.87
C LEU A 203 -7.81 -10.99 8.02
N ALA A 204 -8.40 -10.33 7.02
CA ALA A 204 -9.35 -10.93 6.10
C ALA A 204 -8.73 -12.06 5.26
N ALA A 205 -7.47 -11.91 4.83
CA ALA A 205 -6.74 -12.96 4.13
C ALA A 205 -6.62 -14.22 4.99
N HIS A 206 -6.31 -14.09 6.30
CA HIS A 206 -6.28 -15.24 7.20
C HIS A 206 -7.66 -15.87 7.40
N HIS A 207 -8.72 -15.06 7.44
CA HIS A 207 -10.10 -15.58 7.42
C HIS A 207 -10.38 -16.42 6.19
N TRP A 208 -10.04 -15.93 4.99
CA TRP A 208 -10.28 -16.66 3.75
C TRP A 208 -9.39 -17.89 3.60
N ILE A 209 -8.14 -17.83 4.04
CA ILE A 209 -7.24 -18.99 4.09
C ILE A 209 -7.84 -20.11 4.94
N HIS A 210 -8.38 -19.77 6.11
CA HIS A 210 -9.05 -20.75 6.97
C HIS A 210 -10.35 -21.27 6.33
N ALA A 211 -11.18 -20.38 5.78
CA ALA A 211 -12.44 -20.76 5.14
C ALA A 211 -12.25 -21.73 3.96
N HIS A 212 -11.14 -21.63 3.25
CA HIS A 212 -10.77 -22.53 2.16
C HIS A 212 -9.91 -23.72 2.59
N GLN A 213 -9.59 -23.87 3.88
CA GLN A 213 -8.74 -24.93 4.42
C GLN A 213 -7.33 -24.96 3.80
N ARG A 214 -6.74 -23.77 3.61
CA ARG A 214 -5.44 -23.56 2.95
C ARG A 214 -4.34 -23.10 3.90
N GLU A 215 -4.45 -23.39 5.19
CA GLU A 215 -3.52 -22.92 6.22
C GLU A 215 -2.10 -23.47 6.04
N VAL A 216 -1.99 -24.64 5.41
CA VAL A 216 -0.74 -25.40 5.24
C VAL A 216 0.07 -24.99 4.01
N ASP A 217 -0.52 -24.27 3.06
CA ASP A 217 0.15 -23.94 1.79
C ASP A 217 -0.04 -22.48 1.32
N VAL A 218 -0.88 -21.68 1.98
CA VAL A 218 -1.09 -20.27 1.66
C VAL A 218 -0.70 -19.35 2.81
N ALA A 219 0.25 -18.45 2.54
CA ALA A 219 0.62 -17.33 3.41
C ALA A 219 -0.24 -16.10 3.10
N ALA A 220 -0.36 -15.21 4.07
CA ALA A 220 -0.82 -13.84 3.83
C ALA A 220 0.28 -12.85 4.23
N VAL A 221 0.51 -11.86 3.37
CA VAL A 221 1.57 -10.86 3.51
C VAL A 221 0.99 -9.49 3.22
N ALA A 222 1.36 -8.48 4.02
CA ALA A 222 0.85 -7.12 3.84
C ALA A 222 1.94 -6.09 3.52
N MET A 223 1.70 -5.30 2.48
CA MET A 223 2.37 -4.03 2.23
C MET A 223 1.54 -2.91 2.83
N LEU A 224 1.87 -2.47 4.04
CA LEU A 224 1.05 -1.55 4.87
C LEU A 224 0.99 -0.10 4.35
N GLY A 225 0.48 0.07 3.13
CA GLY A 225 0.23 1.32 2.42
C GLY A 225 0.62 1.24 0.94
N ALA A 226 -0.31 1.60 0.04
CA ALA A 226 -0.14 1.60 -1.42
C ALA A 226 1.05 2.41 -1.96
N SER A 227 1.64 3.34 -1.20
CA SER A 227 2.79 4.12 -1.68
C SER A 227 4.13 3.36 -1.54
N ASN A 228 4.17 2.28 -0.77
CA ASN A 228 5.41 1.55 -0.53
C ASN A 228 5.81 0.69 -1.73
N SER A 229 7.11 0.60 -1.98
CA SER A 229 7.70 -0.47 -2.80
C SER A 229 8.18 -1.58 -1.87
N ILE A 230 8.18 -2.83 -2.33
CA ILE A 230 8.70 -3.96 -1.54
C ILE A 230 10.19 -3.73 -1.30
N HIS A 231 10.63 -3.87 -0.06
CA HIS A 231 12.03 -3.71 0.33
C HIS A 231 12.94 -4.68 -0.44
N ALA A 232 14.10 -4.22 -0.90
CA ALA A 232 15.02 -5.02 -1.71
C ALA A 232 15.41 -6.34 -1.03
N ASP A 233 15.76 -6.30 0.25
CA ASP A 233 16.12 -7.51 1.03
C ASP A 233 14.95 -8.47 1.27
N ALA A 234 13.70 -8.02 1.10
CA ALA A 234 12.53 -8.89 1.21
C ALA A 234 12.19 -9.58 -0.11
N LEU A 235 12.59 -9.03 -1.26
CA LEU A 235 12.26 -9.58 -2.58
C LEU A 235 12.71 -11.05 -2.74
N PRO A 236 13.93 -11.46 -2.36
CA PRO A 236 14.36 -12.86 -2.51
C PRO A 236 13.49 -13.87 -1.75
N LEU A 237 12.75 -13.44 -0.70
CA LEU A 237 11.86 -14.30 0.07
C LEU A 237 10.65 -14.79 -0.76
N PHE A 238 10.37 -14.12 -1.88
CA PHE A 238 9.26 -14.42 -2.78
C PHE A 238 9.66 -15.26 -4.00
N ALA A 239 10.96 -15.54 -4.18
CA ALA A 239 11.45 -16.26 -5.35
C ALA A 239 10.78 -17.65 -5.49
N GLY A 240 10.26 -17.94 -6.69
CA GLY A 240 9.60 -19.22 -7.00
C GLY A 240 8.21 -19.41 -6.36
N LYS A 241 7.71 -18.46 -5.56
CA LYS A 241 6.36 -18.51 -4.99
C LYS A 241 5.31 -18.11 -6.02
N ARG A 242 4.10 -18.60 -5.83
CA ARG A 242 2.90 -18.03 -6.48
C ARG A 242 2.34 -16.92 -5.61
N ILE A 243 2.04 -15.78 -6.21
CA ILE A 243 1.55 -14.61 -5.49
C ILE A 243 0.29 -14.11 -6.17
N ARG A 244 -0.75 -13.92 -5.36
CA ARG A 244 -1.97 -13.23 -5.77
C ARG A 244 -2.05 -11.89 -5.08
N ILE A 245 -2.06 -10.82 -5.86
CA ILE A 245 -2.20 -9.46 -5.34
C ILE A 245 -3.69 -9.17 -5.12
N MET A 246 -4.01 -8.77 -3.89
CA MET A 246 -5.35 -8.37 -3.43
C MET A 246 -5.33 -6.87 -3.15
N ALA A 247 -5.17 -6.07 -4.21
CA ALA A 247 -5.09 -4.62 -4.09
C ALA A 247 -6.47 -3.99 -3.88
N HIS A 248 -6.48 -2.78 -3.32
CA HIS A 248 -7.71 -1.99 -3.25
C HIS A 248 -8.17 -1.60 -4.66
N THR A 249 -9.48 -1.48 -4.88
CA THR A 249 -10.06 -1.19 -6.21
C THR A 249 -9.96 0.29 -6.61
N ASP A 250 -9.15 1.10 -5.92
CA ASP A 250 -8.92 2.50 -6.23
C ASP A 250 -7.63 2.72 -7.04
N GLU A 251 -7.42 3.94 -7.56
CA GLU A 251 -6.27 4.27 -8.42
C GLU A 251 -4.93 3.99 -7.73
N ALA A 252 -4.84 4.20 -6.41
CA ALA A 252 -3.62 3.98 -5.65
C ALA A 252 -3.31 2.49 -5.52
N GLY A 253 -4.33 1.66 -5.24
CA GLY A 253 -4.23 0.21 -5.19
C GLY A 253 -3.82 -0.39 -6.54
N HIS A 254 -4.42 0.07 -7.64
CA HIS A 254 -4.02 -0.35 -9.00
C HIS A 254 -2.55 -0.02 -9.31
N ALA A 255 -2.13 1.22 -9.01
CA ALA A 255 -0.73 1.62 -9.19
C ALA A 255 0.24 0.82 -8.30
N ALA A 256 -0.19 0.46 -7.08
CA ALA A 256 0.56 -0.39 -6.17
C ALA A 256 0.71 -1.82 -6.71
N ALA A 257 -0.38 -2.43 -7.19
CA ALA A 257 -0.38 -3.76 -7.78
C ALA A 257 0.60 -3.89 -8.96
N ILE A 258 0.56 -2.94 -9.90
CA ILE A 258 1.46 -2.91 -11.06
C ILE A 258 2.93 -2.85 -10.60
N ARG A 259 3.23 -1.99 -9.62
CA ARG A 259 4.59 -1.83 -9.10
C ARG A 259 5.07 -3.08 -8.38
N TRP A 260 4.27 -3.63 -7.47
CA TRP A 260 4.63 -4.85 -6.74
C TRP A 260 4.78 -6.04 -7.67
N LYS A 261 3.91 -6.20 -8.66
CA LYS A 261 4.04 -7.22 -9.70
C LYS A 261 5.40 -7.12 -10.40
N ALA A 262 5.78 -5.93 -10.88
CA ALA A 262 7.08 -5.76 -11.54
C ALA A 262 8.27 -6.12 -10.63
N GLN A 263 8.20 -5.78 -9.34
CA GLN A 263 9.25 -6.14 -8.38
C GLN A 263 9.31 -7.66 -8.12
N LEU A 264 8.17 -8.32 -7.99
CA LEU A 264 8.07 -9.75 -7.72
C LEU A 264 8.43 -10.61 -8.95
N ASP A 265 8.02 -10.19 -10.14
CA ASP A 265 8.44 -10.82 -11.40
C ASP A 265 9.97 -10.81 -11.53
N SER A 266 10.64 -9.74 -11.07
CA SER A 266 12.11 -9.60 -11.16
C SER A 266 12.89 -10.64 -10.34
N VAL A 267 12.25 -11.30 -9.38
CA VAL A 267 12.83 -12.40 -8.56
C VAL A 267 12.25 -13.77 -8.91
N GLY A 268 11.51 -13.87 -10.02
CA GLY A 268 10.96 -15.13 -10.51
C GLY A 268 9.75 -15.65 -9.73
N ALA A 269 9.00 -14.76 -9.06
CA ALA A 269 7.68 -15.13 -8.54
C ALA A 269 6.66 -15.22 -9.69
N ARG A 270 5.62 -16.04 -9.53
CA ARG A 270 4.48 -16.09 -10.46
C ARG A 270 3.36 -15.23 -9.91
N VAL A 271 3.06 -14.10 -10.55
CA VAL A 271 2.19 -13.08 -9.99
C VAL A 271 0.92 -12.91 -10.82
N ASP A 272 -0.23 -13.15 -10.20
CA ASP A 272 -1.57 -12.76 -10.67
C ASP A 272 -2.19 -11.72 -9.71
N ALA A 273 -3.33 -11.15 -10.09
CA ALA A 273 -4.09 -10.22 -9.26
C ALA A 273 -5.57 -10.60 -9.26
N ALA A 274 -6.24 -10.44 -8.12
CA ALA A 274 -7.68 -10.55 -8.04
C ALA A 274 -8.33 -9.23 -8.42
N ASP A 275 -9.46 -9.31 -9.12
CA ASP A 275 -10.32 -8.16 -9.42
C ASP A 275 -11.64 -8.31 -8.67
N PHE A 276 -11.99 -7.29 -7.90
CA PHE A 276 -13.23 -7.22 -7.12
C PHE A 276 -14.21 -6.18 -7.69
N ALA A 277 -13.89 -5.59 -8.84
CA ALA A 277 -14.72 -4.58 -9.46
C ALA A 277 -16.14 -5.10 -9.73
N GLY A 278 -17.13 -4.31 -9.31
CA GLY A 278 -18.54 -4.63 -9.50
C GLY A 278 -19.15 -5.54 -8.43
N LEU A 279 -18.34 -6.13 -7.53
CA LEU A 279 -18.88 -6.87 -6.39
C LEU A 279 -19.51 -5.91 -5.37
N LEU A 280 -20.66 -6.28 -4.82
CA LEU A 280 -21.38 -5.46 -3.86
C LEU A 280 -21.51 -6.16 -2.50
N MET A 281 -21.34 -5.37 -1.44
CA MET A 281 -21.61 -5.80 -0.06
C MET A 281 -23.12 -5.92 0.18
N ALA A 282 -23.49 -6.59 1.28
CA ALA A 282 -24.87 -6.85 1.71
C ALA A 282 -25.76 -5.60 1.80
N ASP A 283 -25.15 -4.43 2.00
CA ASP A 283 -25.83 -3.12 2.03
C ASP A 283 -25.94 -2.43 0.67
N GLY A 284 -25.51 -3.10 -0.41
CA GLY A 284 -25.52 -2.61 -1.79
C GLY A 284 -24.34 -1.69 -2.14
N THR A 285 -23.42 -1.42 -1.22
CA THR A 285 -22.24 -0.59 -1.53
C THR A 285 -21.13 -1.42 -2.19
N PRO A 286 -20.29 -0.81 -3.06
CA PRO A 286 -19.20 -1.55 -3.71
C PRO A 286 -18.15 -2.04 -2.72
N ALA A 287 -17.72 -3.29 -2.88
CA ALA A 287 -16.56 -3.82 -2.17
C ALA A 287 -15.27 -3.18 -2.71
N LYS A 288 -14.40 -2.69 -1.81
CA LYS A 288 -13.20 -1.95 -2.19
C LYS A 288 -11.91 -2.68 -1.88
N ASP A 289 -11.95 -3.55 -0.89
CA ASP A 289 -10.79 -4.27 -0.38
C ASP A 289 -11.16 -5.71 0.01
N LEU A 290 -10.17 -6.49 0.44
CA LEU A 290 -10.37 -7.89 0.78
C LEU A 290 -11.23 -8.06 2.05
N ASN A 291 -11.15 -7.10 2.98
CA ASN A 291 -11.98 -7.15 4.19
C ASN A 291 -13.45 -6.89 3.89
N ASP A 292 -13.78 -6.05 2.91
CA ASP A 292 -15.15 -5.85 2.45
C ASP A 292 -15.80 -7.14 1.93
N LEU A 293 -15.00 -8.05 1.36
CA LEU A 293 -15.52 -9.30 0.79
C LEU A 293 -16.20 -10.21 1.84
N THR A 294 -15.88 -10.05 3.12
CA THR A 294 -16.52 -10.83 4.21
C THR A 294 -17.97 -10.44 4.45
N ARG A 295 -18.44 -9.39 3.76
CA ARG A 295 -19.80 -8.86 3.83
C ARG A 295 -20.47 -8.86 2.46
N LEU A 296 -20.00 -9.65 1.50
CA LEU A 296 -20.62 -9.76 0.18
C LEU A 296 -22.08 -10.20 0.24
N ARG A 297 -22.86 -9.74 -0.73
CA ARG A 297 -24.21 -10.26 -0.94
C ARG A 297 -24.16 -11.74 -1.29
N PRO A 298 -25.17 -12.53 -0.89
CA PRO A 298 -25.24 -13.96 -1.22
C PRO A 298 -25.09 -14.27 -2.72
N GLU A 299 -25.65 -13.42 -3.59
CA GLU A 299 -25.54 -13.57 -5.06
C GLU A 299 -24.12 -13.39 -5.62
N ASP A 300 -23.26 -12.69 -4.89
CA ASP A 300 -21.88 -12.40 -5.27
C ASP A 300 -20.86 -13.34 -4.55
N GLN A 301 -21.34 -14.31 -3.76
CA GLN A 301 -20.48 -15.27 -3.05
C GLN A 301 -19.82 -16.32 -3.96
N PRO A 302 -20.45 -16.87 -5.01
CA PRO A 302 -19.79 -17.83 -5.91
C PRO A 302 -18.49 -17.32 -6.53
N GLN A 303 -18.34 -16.00 -6.68
CA GLN A 303 -17.16 -15.31 -7.20
C GLN A 303 -15.94 -15.46 -6.27
N LEU A 304 -16.16 -15.90 -5.03
CA LEU A 304 -15.10 -16.18 -4.06
C LEU A 304 -14.52 -17.60 -4.16
N GLU A 305 -15.14 -18.51 -4.92
CA GLU A 305 -14.63 -19.89 -5.06
C GLU A 305 -13.19 -19.92 -5.60
N ASP A 306 -12.89 -19.01 -6.52
CA ASP A 306 -11.57 -18.86 -7.13
C ASP A 306 -10.67 -17.85 -6.39
N LEU A 307 -11.07 -17.34 -5.21
CA LEU A 307 -10.30 -16.35 -4.46
C LEU A 307 -8.89 -16.86 -4.15
N ILE A 308 -8.80 -18.13 -3.74
CA ILE A 308 -7.55 -18.87 -3.51
C ILE A 308 -7.56 -20.11 -4.41
N PRO A 309 -7.05 -20.00 -5.65
CA PRO A 309 -7.23 -21.03 -6.65
C PRO A 309 -6.46 -22.29 -6.26
N ASN A 310 -7.01 -23.44 -6.63
CA ASN A 310 -6.32 -24.71 -6.49
C ASN A 310 -5.14 -24.78 -7.46
N ASN A 311 -4.11 -25.56 -7.10
CA ASN A 311 -2.91 -25.71 -7.92
C ASN A 311 -3.20 -26.28 -9.33
N GLU A 312 -4.35 -26.92 -9.54
CA GLU A 312 -4.74 -27.57 -10.80
C GLU A 312 -5.50 -26.65 -11.77
N ASN A 313 -6.18 -25.60 -11.27
CA ASN A 313 -7.09 -24.75 -12.10
C ASN A 313 -6.49 -23.40 -12.51
N ALA A 314 -5.21 -23.19 -12.24
CA ALA A 314 -4.57 -21.92 -12.54
C ALA A 314 -4.04 -21.89 -13.97
N GLN A 315 -4.85 -21.35 -14.88
CA GLN A 315 -4.30 -20.86 -16.14
C GLN A 315 -3.37 -19.67 -15.86
N PRO A 316 -2.25 -19.58 -16.61
CA PRO A 316 -1.23 -18.54 -16.42
C PRO A 316 -1.75 -17.12 -16.69
#